data_AF-M2RXE3-F1
#
_entry.id   AF-M2RXE3-F1
#
_cell.length_a   1.000
_cell.length_b   1.000
_cell.length_c   1.000
_cell.angle_alpha   90.00
_cell.angle_beta   90.00
_cell.angle_gamma   90.00
#
_symmetry.space_group_name_H-M   'P 1'
#
loop_
_entity.id
_entity.type
_entity.pdbx_description
1 polymer ?
#
loop_
_entity_poly.entity_id
_entity_poly.type
_entity_poly.pdbx_seq_one_letter_code
_entity_poly.pdbx_strand_id
1 'polypeptide(L)'
;MTNPSQWTPHSLFAATRLFLHTTNSETEQFFKVFLYPIIRHSIHQNKKLHFQEYLALKKAIYRPQAFFKGLIFPLCQEKDVTLKEATIIASILHKVSIPSKHSAVALYKLSTMEYNSTQALFLKTLLDKKYSLPYAALDAVANYYIGFIDKKVDTPLLWHQGLLVFVQRYSKDFKPQQVQQLLRLCQVHRHHAITPLVIVQLQKQKD
;
A
#
# COMPACT_ATOMS: atom_id res chain seq x y z
N MET A 1 -8.57 35.03 -3.05
CA MET A 1 -8.83 33.75 -3.77
C MET A 1 -8.89 32.64 -2.73
N THR A 2 -9.99 31.86 -2.70
CA THR A 2 -10.51 30.76 -1.81
C THR A 2 -9.72 30.11 -0.64
N ASN A 3 -8.50 30.51 -0.27
CA ASN A 3 -7.69 30.03 0.87
C ASN A 3 -7.88 28.53 1.25
N PRO A 4 -7.39 27.58 0.42
CA PRO A 4 -7.59 26.14 0.65
C PRO A 4 -7.04 25.59 1.96
N SER A 5 -6.06 26.27 2.57
CA SER A 5 -5.53 25.93 3.90
C SER A 5 -6.52 26.17 5.04
N GLN A 6 -7.57 26.98 4.82
CA GLN A 6 -8.61 27.30 5.81
C GLN A 6 -9.92 26.58 5.51
N TRP A 7 -9.93 25.61 4.59
CA TRP A 7 -11.15 24.88 4.27
C TRP A 7 -11.65 24.06 5.45
N THR A 8 -12.95 24.16 5.70
CA THR A 8 -13.60 23.27 6.65
C THR A 8 -13.57 21.84 6.10
N PRO A 9 -13.61 20.81 6.99
CA PRO A 9 -13.73 19.43 6.56
C PRO A 9 -14.90 19.16 5.59
N HIS A 10 -16.00 19.90 5.74
CA HIS A 10 -17.17 19.83 4.85
C HIS A 10 -16.86 20.39 3.46
N SER A 11 -16.17 21.53 3.39
CA SER A 11 -15.72 22.13 2.14
C SER A 11 -14.75 21.23 1.40
N LEU A 12 -13.81 20.58 2.10
CA LEU A 12 -12.88 19.63 1.52
C LEU A 12 -13.60 18.42 0.90
N PHE A 13 -14.61 17.89 1.59
CA PHE A 13 -15.42 16.79 1.05
C PHE A 13 -16.19 17.19 -0.21
N ALA A 14 -16.82 18.37 -0.18
CA ALA A 14 -17.54 18.92 -1.33
C ALA A 14 -16.59 19.15 -2.52
N ALA A 15 -15.43 19.77 -2.29
CA ALA A 15 -14.40 19.98 -3.30
C ALA A 15 -13.93 18.64 -3.89
N THR A 16 -13.62 17.66 -3.04
CA THR A 16 -13.20 16.32 -3.50
C THR A 16 -14.24 15.70 -4.44
N ARG A 17 -15.53 15.81 -4.11
CA ARG A 17 -16.61 15.33 -4.99
C ARG A 17 -16.62 16.03 -6.35
N LEU A 18 -16.42 17.34 -6.38
CA LEU A 18 -16.38 18.12 -7.63
C LEU A 18 -15.17 17.71 -8.48
N PHE A 19 -13.97 17.66 -7.90
CA PHE A 19 -12.75 17.31 -8.62
C PHE A 19 -12.75 15.89 -9.16
N LEU A 20 -13.48 14.95 -8.56
CA LEU A 20 -13.62 13.59 -9.10
C LEU A 20 -14.31 13.51 -10.46
N HIS A 21 -15.01 14.55 -10.90
CA HIS A 21 -15.62 14.62 -12.23
C HIS A 21 -14.69 15.22 -13.29
N THR A 22 -13.51 15.71 -12.89
CA THR A 22 -12.51 16.31 -13.79
C THR A 22 -11.62 15.26 -14.46
N THR A 23 -10.60 15.70 -15.20
CA THR A 23 -9.61 14.80 -15.80
C THR A 23 -8.75 14.12 -14.73
N ASN A 24 -8.11 13.00 -15.08
CA ASN A 24 -7.24 12.28 -14.14
C ASN A 24 -6.03 13.13 -13.72
N SER A 25 -5.51 13.98 -14.60
CA SER A 25 -4.38 14.87 -14.30
C SER A 25 -4.76 15.94 -13.27
N GLU A 26 -5.91 16.59 -13.47
CA GLU A 26 -6.42 17.61 -12.56
C GLU A 26 -6.78 17.01 -11.20
N THR A 27 -7.41 15.82 -11.18
CA THR A 27 -7.72 15.11 -9.93
C THR A 27 -6.44 14.72 -9.18
N GLU A 28 -5.42 14.23 -9.89
CA GLU A 28 -4.13 13.89 -9.29
C GLU A 28 -3.47 15.13 -8.68
N GLN A 29 -3.48 16.25 -9.40
CA GLN A 29 -2.91 17.51 -8.92
C GLN A 29 -3.69 18.05 -7.72
N PHE A 30 -5.02 17.96 -7.74
CA PHE A 30 -5.85 18.32 -6.59
C PHE A 30 -5.51 17.47 -5.36
N PHE A 31 -5.30 16.15 -5.55
CA PHE A 31 -4.92 15.28 -4.45
C PHE A 31 -3.55 15.65 -3.87
N LYS A 32 -2.55 15.89 -4.72
CA LYS A 32 -1.19 16.25 -4.28
C LYS A 32 -1.13 17.60 -3.56
N VAL A 33 -1.78 18.61 -4.12
CA VAL A 33 -1.63 20.01 -3.68
C VAL A 33 -2.57 20.35 -2.52
N PHE A 34 -3.75 19.73 -2.44
CA PHE A 34 -4.76 20.09 -1.45
C PHE A 34 -5.13 18.94 -0.52
N LEU A 35 -5.65 17.83 -1.06
CA LEU A 35 -6.20 16.76 -0.22
C LEU A 35 -5.12 16.14 0.68
N TYR A 36 -3.94 15.87 0.12
CA TYR A 36 -2.81 15.28 0.80
C TYR A 36 -2.30 16.10 1.99
N PRO A 37 -1.88 17.38 1.82
CA PRO A 37 -1.35 18.16 2.92
C PRO A 37 -2.39 18.45 4.01
N ILE A 38 -3.66 18.69 3.64
CA ILE A 38 -4.72 18.97 4.63
C ILE A 38 -4.94 17.75 5.53
N ILE A 39 -4.98 16.55 4.95
CA ILE A 39 -5.19 15.31 5.71
C ILE A 39 -4.01 15.00 6.62
N ARG A 40 -2.78 15.14 6.12
CA ARG A 40 -1.58 14.97 6.95
C ARG A 40 -1.61 15.93 8.14
N HIS A 41 -1.87 17.22 7.87
CA HIS A 41 -1.97 18.23 8.91
C HIS A 41 -3.04 17.89 9.98
N SER A 42 -4.23 17.49 9.54
CA SER A 42 -5.32 17.09 10.44
C SER A 42 -4.95 15.88 11.32
N ILE A 43 -4.29 14.87 10.76
CA ILE A 43 -3.85 13.67 11.51
C ILE A 43 -2.73 14.03 12.50
N HIS A 44 -1.77 14.87 12.10
CA HIS A 44 -0.69 15.31 12.98
C HIS A 44 -1.21 16.12 14.17
N GLN A 45 -2.18 17.02 13.96
CA GLN A 45 -2.75 17.85 15.03
C GLN A 45 -3.69 17.07 15.94
N ASN A 46 -4.69 16.39 15.37
CA ASN A 46 -5.80 15.84 16.13
C ASN A 46 -5.60 14.37 16.54
N LYS A 47 -4.56 13.70 16.02
CA LYS A 47 -4.30 12.25 16.16
C LYS A 47 -5.46 11.36 15.67
N LYS A 48 -6.50 11.94 15.08
CA LYS A 48 -7.73 11.34 14.55
C LYS A 48 -8.14 12.13 13.31
N LEU A 49 -8.78 11.45 12.36
CA LEU A 49 -9.28 12.09 11.15
C LEU A 49 -10.75 12.50 11.34
N HIS A 50 -11.12 13.71 10.91
CA HIS A 50 -12.52 14.14 10.97
C HIS A 50 -13.38 13.28 10.03
N PHE A 51 -14.65 13.06 10.38
CA PHE A 51 -15.55 12.18 9.62
C PHE A 51 -15.65 12.58 8.13
N GLN A 52 -15.78 13.88 7.84
CA GLN A 52 -15.86 14.38 6.46
C GLN A 52 -14.55 14.22 5.68
N GLU A 53 -13.39 14.33 6.33
CA GLU A 53 -12.09 14.08 5.68
C GLU A 53 -11.92 12.59 5.36
N TYR A 54 -12.38 11.72 6.27
CA TYR A 54 -12.45 10.29 6.03
C TYR A 54 -13.37 9.96 4.84
N LEU A 55 -14.53 10.60 4.76
CA LEU A 55 -15.43 10.46 3.60
C LEU A 55 -14.80 10.99 2.32
N ALA A 56 -14.03 12.08 2.38
CA ALA A 56 -13.28 12.62 1.25
C ALA A 56 -12.28 11.60 0.71
N LEU A 57 -11.47 10.99 1.58
CA LEU A 57 -10.56 9.91 1.18
C LEU A 57 -11.28 8.69 0.61
N LYS A 58 -12.38 8.26 1.25
CA LYS A 58 -13.19 7.14 0.75
C LYS A 58 -13.72 7.44 -0.65
N LYS A 59 -14.09 8.69 -0.92
CA LYS A 59 -14.54 9.14 -2.24
C LYS A 59 -13.39 9.30 -3.23
N ALA A 60 -12.20 9.69 -2.78
CA ALA A 60 -11.01 9.84 -3.61
C ALA A 60 -10.59 8.53 -4.31
N ILE A 61 -10.77 7.38 -3.65
CA ILE A 61 -10.44 6.05 -4.22
C ILE A 61 -11.22 5.73 -5.50
N TYR A 62 -12.37 6.36 -5.74
CA TYR A 62 -13.14 6.17 -6.99
C TYR A 62 -12.39 6.63 -8.24
N ARG A 63 -11.27 7.34 -8.09
CA ARG A 63 -10.26 7.57 -9.15
C ARG A 63 -8.94 6.90 -8.74
N PRO A 64 -8.79 5.56 -8.91
CA PRO A 64 -7.66 4.82 -8.35
C PRO A 64 -6.29 5.32 -8.82
N GLN A 65 -6.16 5.67 -10.10
CA GLN A 65 -4.90 6.17 -10.66
C GLN A 65 -4.42 7.46 -9.97
N ALA A 66 -5.32 8.44 -9.83
CA ALA A 66 -5.03 9.69 -9.13
C ALA A 66 -4.78 9.44 -7.65
N PHE A 67 -5.56 8.55 -7.02
CA PHE A 67 -5.40 8.20 -5.60
C PHE A 67 -4.02 7.62 -5.30
N PHE A 68 -3.54 6.64 -6.09
CA PHE A 68 -2.22 6.06 -5.87
C PHE A 68 -1.09 7.05 -6.12
N LYS A 69 -1.14 7.80 -7.23
CA LYS A 69 -0.09 8.77 -7.58
C LYS A 69 -0.08 10.02 -6.71
N GLY A 70 -1.24 10.43 -6.21
CA GLY A 70 -1.40 11.66 -5.46
C GLY A 70 -1.39 11.51 -3.94
N LEU A 71 -1.64 10.30 -3.42
CA LEU A 71 -1.68 10.05 -1.97
C LEU A 71 -0.72 8.93 -1.56
N ILE A 72 -0.88 7.71 -2.08
CA ILE A 72 -0.15 6.54 -1.58
C ILE A 72 1.34 6.59 -1.91
N PHE A 73 1.72 6.87 -3.16
CA PHE A 73 3.13 6.89 -3.55
C PHE A 73 3.91 8.04 -2.90
N PRO A 74 3.40 9.29 -2.85
CA PRO A 74 4.05 10.36 -2.08
C PRO A 74 4.25 9.98 -0.60
N LEU A 75 3.24 9.37 0.02
CA LEU A 75 3.34 8.93 1.42
C LEU A 75 4.36 7.81 1.64
N CYS A 76 4.65 6.99 0.62
CA CYS A 76 5.72 6.00 0.72
C CYS A 76 7.12 6.59 0.48
N GLN A 77 7.23 7.80 -0.08
CA GLN A 77 8.49 8.50 -0.38
C GLN A 77 8.89 9.49 0.71
N GLU A 78 7.93 9.96 1.49
CA GLU A 78 8.17 10.88 2.60
C GLU A 78 8.80 10.19 3.81
N LYS A 79 9.66 10.93 4.51
CA LYS A 79 10.44 10.44 5.65
C LYS A 79 9.75 10.68 6.99
N ASP A 80 8.83 11.62 7.04
CA ASP A 80 8.15 12.12 8.25
C ASP A 80 6.77 11.49 8.47
N VAL A 81 6.55 10.30 7.91
CA VAL A 81 5.25 9.63 7.91
C VAL A 81 5.05 8.85 9.21
N THR A 82 3.95 9.14 9.89
CA THR A 82 3.59 8.46 11.12
C THR A 82 2.86 7.15 10.85
N LEU A 83 3.02 6.16 11.75
CA LEU A 83 2.27 4.90 11.66
C LEU A 83 0.74 5.12 11.66
N LYS A 84 0.26 6.17 12.33
CA LYS A 84 -1.17 6.50 12.37
C LYS A 84 -1.71 6.95 11.01
N GLU A 85 -1.00 7.82 10.32
CA GLU A 85 -1.37 8.24 8.96
C GLU A 85 -1.47 7.04 8.03
N ALA A 86 -0.42 6.22 8.01
CA ALA A 86 -0.36 5.02 7.21
C ALA A 86 -1.51 4.04 7.54
N THR A 87 -1.81 3.83 8.82
CA THR A 87 -2.88 2.91 9.27
C THR A 87 -4.26 3.42 8.88
N ILE A 88 -4.53 4.73 9.01
CA ILE A 88 -5.83 5.31 8.62
C ILE A 88 -6.04 5.13 7.11
N ILE A 89 -5.04 5.46 6.30
CA ILE A 89 -5.15 5.39 4.84
C ILE A 89 -5.24 3.93 4.38
N ALA A 90 -4.46 3.02 4.99
CA ALA A 90 -4.55 1.59 4.73
C ALA A 90 -5.94 1.02 5.07
N SER A 91 -6.57 1.50 6.16
CA SER A 91 -7.93 1.07 6.52
C SER A 91 -8.97 1.41 5.45
N ILE A 92 -8.81 2.54 4.76
CA ILE A 92 -9.72 2.97 3.70
C ILE A 92 -9.45 2.13 2.44
N LEU A 93 -8.18 1.89 2.12
CA LEU A 93 -7.76 1.02 1.02
C LEU A 93 -8.31 -0.41 1.21
N HIS A 94 -8.30 -0.93 2.43
CA HIS A 94 -8.87 -2.23 2.77
C HIS A 94 -10.39 -2.28 2.58
N LYS A 95 -11.12 -1.21 2.92
CA LYS A 95 -12.59 -1.18 2.86
C LYS A 95 -13.17 -0.95 1.46
N VAL A 96 -12.51 -0.17 0.61
CA VAL A 96 -13.03 0.18 -0.73
C VAL A 96 -12.57 -0.81 -1.78
N SER A 97 -13.46 -1.27 -2.65
CA SER A 97 -13.08 -2.15 -3.78
C SER A 97 -12.34 -1.37 -4.86
N ILE A 98 -11.25 -1.93 -5.39
CA ILE A 98 -10.38 -1.29 -6.38
C ILE A 98 -10.26 -2.25 -7.57
N PRO A 99 -10.35 -1.76 -8.82
CA PRO A 99 -10.14 -2.61 -9.98
C PRO A 99 -8.77 -3.31 -9.96
N SER A 100 -8.74 -4.60 -10.28
CA SER A 100 -7.55 -5.45 -10.20
C SER A 100 -6.36 -4.90 -10.98
N LYS A 101 -6.58 -4.31 -12.16
CA LYS A 101 -5.54 -3.67 -12.99
C LYS A 101 -4.82 -2.54 -12.25
N HIS A 102 -5.56 -1.66 -11.57
CA HIS A 102 -4.95 -0.57 -10.80
C HIS A 102 -4.23 -1.09 -9.56
N SER A 103 -4.78 -2.11 -8.90
CA SER A 103 -4.12 -2.77 -7.78
C SER A 103 -2.80 -3.43 -8.18
N ALA A 104 -2.75 -4.08 -9.35
CA ALA A 104 -1.53 -4.71 -9.87
C ALA A 104 -0.42 -3.69 -10.17
N VAL A 105 -0.77 -2.58 -10.82
CA VAL A 105 0.18 -1.48 -11.08
C VAL A 105 0.67 -0.85 -9.77
N ALA A 106 -0.22 -0.68 -8.79
CA ALA A 106 0.15 -0.17 -7.48
C ALA A 106 1.13 -1.10 -6.75
N LEU A 107 0.86 -2.41 -6.73
CA LEU A 107 1.77 -3.41 -6.15
C LEU A 107 3.13 -3.42 -6.84
N TYR A 108 3.17 -3.38 -8.18
CA TYR A 108 4.41 -3.29 -8.94
C TYR A 108 5.22 -2.05 -8.55
N LYS A 109 4.56 -0.88 -8.48
CA LYS A 109 5.24 0.38 -8.14
C LYS A 109 5.73 0.41 -6.70
N LEU A 110 4.93 -0.10 -5.75
CA LEU A 110 5.31 -0.22 -4.34
C LEU A 110 6.48 -1.19 -4.13
N SER A 111 6.60 -2.22 -4.96
CA SER A 111 7.67 -3.22 -4.86
C SER A 111 9.00 -2.76 -5.47
N THR A 112 8.95 -1.79 -6.40
CA THR A 112 10.12 -1.29 -7.14
C THR A 112 10.68 0.03 -6.61
N MET A 113 9.98 0.69 -5.69
CA MET A 113 10.45 1.94 -5.08
C MET A 113 11.46 1.69 -3.95
N GLU A 114 12.17 2.75 -3.53
CA GLU A 114 13.13 2.67 -2.42
C GLU A 114 12.44 2.24 -1.14
N TYR A 115 13.06 1.34 -0.38
CA TYR A 115 12.44 0.75 0.80
C TYR A 115 12.04 1.79 1.86
N ASN A 116 10.77 1.75 2.27
CA ASN A 116 10.24 2.47 3.42
C ASN A 116 9.39 1.50 4.27
N SER A 117 9.48 1.60 5.59
CA SER A 117 8.68 0.79 6.53
C SER A 117 7.17 0.86 6.25
N THR A 118 6.68 1.99 5.74
CA THR A 118 5.27 2.23 5.43
C THR A 118 4.78 1.43 4.21
N GLN A 119 5.67 1.06 3.28
CA GLN A 119 5.30 0.30 2.08
C GLN A 119 4.81 -1.10 2.42
N ALA A 120 5.39 -1.74 3.44
CA ALA A 120 4.98 -3.08 3.89
C ALA A 120 3.50 -3.12 4.29
N LEU A 121 2.98 -2.05 4.89
CA LEU A 121 1.57 -1.93 5.27
C LEU A 121 0.66 -1.90 4.03
N PHE A 122 0.98 -1.07 3.04
CA PHE A 122 0.17 -0.96 1.83
C PHE A 122 0.30 -2.18 0.92
N LEU A 123 1.49 -2.76 0.80
CA LEU A 123 1.71 -4.03 0.10
C LEU A 123 0.83 -5.12 0.71
N LYS A 124 0.90 -5.34 2.02
CA LYS A 124 0.04 -6.29 2.73
C LYS A 124 -1.44 -6.01 2.45
N THR A 125 -1.87 -4.76 2.61
CA THR A 125 -3.28 -4.36 2.46
C THR A 125 -3.82 -4.63 1.05
N LEU A 126 -3.00 -4.42 0.02
CA LEU A 126 -3.36 -4.73 -1.38
C LEU A 126 -3.34 -6.23 -1.66
N LEU A 127 -2.38 -6.98 -1.09
CA LEU A 127 -2.34 -8.44 -1.20
C LEU A 127 -3.54 -9.11 -0.51
N ASP A 128 -4.02 -8.55 0.60
CA ASP A 128 -5.22 -9.01 1.33
C ASP A 128 -6.50 -8.90 0.47
N LYS A 129 -6.49 -8.11 -0.62
CA LYS A 129 -7.60 -8.07 -1.59
C LYS A 129 -7.72 -9.33 -2.44
N LYS A 130 -6.68 -10.18 -2.48
CA LYS A 130 -6.68 -11.49 -3.14
C LYS A 130 -7.06 -11.49 -4.63
N TYR A 131 -6.84 -10.37 -5.32
CA TYR A 131 -7.05 -10.26 -6.76
C TYR A 131 -6.08 -11.14 -7.55
N SER A 132 -6.46 -11.57 -8.75
CA SER A 132 -5.52 -12.18 -9.69
C SER A 132 -4.51 -11.14 -10.16
N LEU A 133 -3.22 -11.46 -10.06
CA LEU A 133 -2.13 -10.55 -10.42
C LEU A 133 -1.48 -10.97 -11.74
N PRO A 134 -1.15 -10.03 -12.64
CA PRO A 134 -0.27 -10.31 -13.77
C PRO A 134 1.12 -10.75 -13.29
N TYR A 135 1.78 -11.64 -14.04
CA TYR A 135 3.11 -12.16 -13.70
C TYR A 135 4.14 -11.06 -13.42
N ALA A 136 4.13 -9.96 -14.16
CA ALA A 136 5.03 -8.83 -13.93
C ALA A 136 4.90 -8.22 -12.51
N ALA A 137 3.67 -8.10 -11.99
CA ALA A 137 3.43 -7.59 -10.64
C ALA A 137 3.83 -8.61 -9.58
N LEU A 138 3.56 -9.89 -9.83
CA LEU A 138 3.96 -10.99 -8.93
C LEU A 138 5.49 -11.10 -8.84
N ASP A 139 6.18 -11.08 -9.98
CA ASP A 139 7.65 -11.09 -10.04
C ASP A 139 8.25 -9.89 -9.31
N ALA A 140 7.67 -8.70 -9.46
CA ALA A 140 8.13 -7.51 -8.74
C ALA A 140 7.98 -7.65 -7.22
N VAL A 141 6.85 -8.17 -6.74
CA VAL A 141 6.61 -8.41 -5.30
C VAL A 141 7.56 -9.49 -4.77
N ALA A 142 7.80 -10.57 -5.53
CA ALA A 142 8.76 -11.60 -5.15
C ALA A 142 10.18 -11.01 -5.04
N ASN A 143 10.60 -10.23 -6.03
CA ASN A 143 11.90 -9.56 -6.04
C ASN A 143 12.05 -8.56 -4.88
N TYR A 144 10.98 -7.85 -4.51
CA TYR A 144 10.96 -6.99 -3.33
C TYR A 144 11.33 -7.78 -2.07
N TYR A 145 10.70 -8.93 -1.81
CA TYR A 145 11.00 -9.76 -0.65
C TYR A 145 12.40 -10.40 -0.73
N ILE A 146 12.78 -10.95 -1.89
CA ILE A 146 14.08 -11.58 -2.12
C ILE A 146 15.23 -10.59 -1.89
N GLY A 147 15.04 -9.30 -2.23
CA GLY A 147 16.01 -8.24 -1.97
C GLY A 147 16.33 -7.98 -0.49
N PHE A 148 15.60 -8.59 0.46
CA PHE A 148 15.93 -8.53 1.88
C PHE A 148 16.91 -9.62 2.33
N ILE A 149 17.25 -10.61 1.50
CA ILE A 149 18.22 -11.65 1.84
C ILE A 149 19.57 -11.03 2.22
N ASP A 150 20.01 -10.03 1.46
CA ASP A 150 21.31 -9.37 1.66
C ASP A 150 21.22 -8.15 2.60
N LYS A 151 20.00 -7.74 2.97
CA LYS A 151 19.77 -6.57 3.84
C LYS A 151 19.68 -6.98 5.30
N LYS A 152 20.57 -6.45 6.14
CA LYS A 152 20.53 -6.56 7.61
C LYS A 152 19.60 -5.49 8.21
N VAL A 153 18.36 -5.44 7.78
CA VAL A 153 17.35 -4.50 8.30
C VAL A 153 16.35 -5.29 9.14
N ASP A 154 15.98 -4.76 10.31
CA ASP A 154 14.93 -5.35 11.13
C ASP A 154 13.59 -5.31 10.38
N THR A 155 13.05 -6.50 10.08
CA THR A 155 11.77 -6.62 9.37
C THR A 155 10.60 -6.55 10.36
N PRO A 156 9.68 -5.58 10.22
CA PRO A 156 8.55 -5.45 11.13
C PRO A 156 7.54 -6.58 10.95
N LEU A 157 6.68 -6.81 11.96
CA LEU A 157 5.63 -7.84 11.92
C LEU A 157 4.75 -7.74 10.66
N LEU A 158 4.38 -6.52 10.24
CA LEU A 158 3.57 -6.27 9.05
C LEU A 158 4.23 -6.79 7.77
N TRP A 159 5.56 -6.76 7.70
CA TRP A 159 6.32 -7.30 6.57
C TRP A 159 6.20 -8.82 6.50
N HIS A 160 6.35 -9.51 7.65
CA HIS A 160 6.16 -10.97 7.72
C HIS A 160 4.71 -11.39 7.40
N GLN A 161 3.73 -10.63 7.88
CA GLN A 161 2.32 -10.86 7.55
C GLN A 161 2.06 -10.67 6.05
N GLY A 162 2.63 -9.62 5.44
CA GLY A 162 2.55 -9.41 3.99
C GLY A 162 3.17 -10.55 3.18
N LEU A 163 4.33 -11.05 3.61
CA LEU A 163 4.98 -12.22 3.00
C LEU A 163 4.09 -13.46 3.09
N LEU A 164 3.49 -13.71 4.26
CA LEU A 164 2.59 -14.85 4.44
C LEU A 164 1.38 -14.78 3.51
N VAL A 165 0.71 -13.62 3.43
CA VAL A 165 -0.45 -13.44 2.54
C VAL A 165 -0.05 -13.63 1.07
N PHE A 166 1.11 -13.10 0.67
CA PHE A 166 1.65 -13.27 -0.68
C PHE A 166 1.86 -14.75 -1.01
N VAL A 167 2.55 -15.48 -0.15
CA VAL A 167 2.87 -16.90 -0.35
C VAL A 167 1.60 -17.76 -0.30
N GLN A 168 0.70 -17.53 0.66
CA GLN A 168 -0.56 -18.28 0.76
C GLN A 168 -1.43 -18.15 -0.49
N ARG A 169 -1.46 -16.96 -1.10
CA ARG A 169 -2.34 -16.70 -2.24
C ARG A 169 -1.71 -17.08 -3.57
N TYR A 170 -0.42 -16.79 -3.76
CA TYR A 170 0.24 -16.82 -5.06
C TYR A 170 1.31 -17.91 -5.20
N SER A 171 1.48 -18.81 -4.22
CA SER A 171 2.51 -19.87 -4.28
C SER A 171 2.44 -20.73 -5.55
N LYS A 172 1.24 -20.96 -6.11
CA LYS A 172 1.05 -21.75 -7.34
C LYS A 172 1.65 -21.10 -8.58
N ASP A 173 1.79 -19.78 -8.57
CA ASP A 173 2.24 -18.99 -9.73
C ASP A 173 3.74 -18.64 -9.65
N PHE A 174 4.47 -19.18 -8.65
CA PHE A 174 5.89 -18.90 -8.44
C PHE A 174 6.80 -19.80 -9.31
N LYS A 175 7.89 -19.20 -9.80
CA LYS A 175 8.96 -19.93 -10.48
C LYS A 175 9.78 -20.74 -9.46
N PRO A 176 10.30 -21.93 -9.81
CA PRO A 176 11.10 -22.75 -8.89
C PRO A 176 12.28 -22.00 -8.24
N GLN A 177 12.94 -21.12 -9.00
CA GLN A 177 14.04 -20.29 -8.49
C GLN A 177 13.57 -19.29 -7.41
N GLN A 178 12.40 -18.67 -7.60
CA GLN A 178 11.82 -17.75 -6.62
C GLN A 178 11.50 -18.47 -5.32
N VAL A 179 10.96 -19.69 -5.39
CA VAL A 179 10.65 -20.52 -4.22
C VAL A 179 11.91 -20.81 -3.41
N GLN A 180 13.01 -21.19 -4.07
CA GLN A 180 14.29 -21.44 -3.41
C GLN A 180 14.83 -20.18 -2.72
N GLN A 181 14.75 -19.02 -3.38
CA GLN A 181 15.18 -17.75 -2.80
C GLN A 181 14.30 -17.31 -1.63
N LEU A 182 12.98 -17.49 -1.70
CA LEU A 182 12.05 -17.19 -0.60
C LEU A 182 12.26 -18.13 0.60
N LEU A 183 12.62 -19.40 0.37
CA LEU A 183 13.04 -20.30 1.44
C LEU A 183 14.34 -19.84 2.10
N ARG A 184 15.33 -19.38 1.32
CA ARG A 184 16.56 -18.77 1.84
C ARG A 184 16.27 -17.50 2.65
N LEU A 185 15.35 -16.65 2.18
CA LEU A 185 14.88 -15.47 2.91
C LEU A 185 14.32 -15.83 4.29
N CYS A 186 13.52 -16.89 4.37
CA CYS A 186 12.97 -17.39 5.64
C CYS A 186 14.06 -17.90 6.60
N GLN A 187 15.25 -18.27 6.11
CA GLN A 187 16.35 -18.66 6.97
C GLN A 187 17.06 -17.45 7.59
N VAL A 188 17.15 -16.34 6.85
CA VAL A 188 17.79 -15.09 7.29
C VAL A 188 16.86 -14.30 8.21
N HIS A 189 15.63 -14.04 7.76
CA HIS A 189 14.64 -13.23 8.47
C HIS A 189 13.55 -14.12 9.08
N ARG A 190 13.67 -14.39 10.38
CA ARG A 190 12.81 -15.35 11.09
C ARG A 190 11.85 -14.67 12.07
N HIS A 191 10.57 -14.98 11.94
CA HIS A 191 9.55 -14.69 12.92
C HIS A 191 8.98 -15.99 13.49
N HIS A 192 9.01 -16.14 14.82
CA HIS A 192 8.70 -17.38 15.53
C HIS A 192 7.37 -18.06 15.09
N ALA A 193 6.30 -17.29 14.92
CA ALA A 193 4.99 -17.84 14.57
C ALA A 193 4.66 -17.84 13.07
N ILE A 194 5.29 -16.97 12.27
CA ILE A 194 4.86 -16.72 10.88
C ILE A 194 5.74 -17.47 9.88
N THR A 195 7.05 -17.41 10.08
CA THR A 195 8.01 -18.04 9.17
C THR A 195 7.77 -19.56 8.98
N PRO A 196 7.41 -20.33 10.03
CA PRO A 196 7.06 -21.74 9.83
C PRO A 196 5.87 -21.94 8.87
N LEU A 197 4.84 -21.09 8.95
CA LEU A 197 3.67 -21.16 8.06
C LEU A 197 4.05 -20.82 6.60
N VAL A 198 4.95 -19.86 6.42
CA VAL A 198 5.48 -19.50 5.09
C VAL A 198 6.23 -20.69 4.48
N ILE A 199 7.12 -21.32 5.25
CA ILE A 199 7.92 -22.47 4.79
C ILE A 199 7.02 -23.64 4.40
N VAL A 200 6.06 -24.01 5.25
CA VAL A 200 5.09 -25.08 4.97
C VAL A 200 4.35 -24.81 3.66
N GLN A 201 3.91 -23.57 3.45
CA GLN A 201 3.17 -23.21 2.24
C GLN A 201 4.03 -23.24 0.97
N LEU A 202 5.32 -22.87 1.06
CA LEU A 202 6.25 -22.96 -0.07
C LEU A 202 6.63 -24.41 -0.40
N GLN A 203 6.70 -25.29 0.60
CA GLN A 203 7.04 -26.70 0.41
C GLN A 203 5.92 -27.49 -0.26
N LYS A 204 4.64 -27.15 0.00
CA LYS A 204 3.47 -27.76 -0.66
C LYS A 204 3.44 -27.62 -2.19
N GLN A 205 4.29 -26.79 -2.79
CA GLN A 205 4.40 -26.66 -4.25
C GLN A 205 5.34 -27.71 -4.86
N LYS A 206 6.21 -28.34 -4.05
CA LYS A 206 7.16 -29.34 -4.55
C LYS A 206 6.51 -30.71 -4.80
N ASP A 207 5.35 -30.94 -4.18
CA ASP A 207 4.53 -32.15 -4.28
C ASP A 207 3.42 -31.96 -5.32
#